data_AF-A0A1Y3BKK2-F1
#
_entry.id   AF-A0A1Y3BKK2-F1
#
_cell.length_a   1.000
_cell.length_b   1.000
_cell.length_c   1.000
_cell.angle_alpha   90.00
_cell.angle_beta   90.00
_cell.angle_gamma   90.00
#
_symmetry.space_group_name_H-M   'P 1'
#
loop_
_entity.id
_entity.type
_entity.pdbx_description
1 polymer ?
#
loop_
_entity_poly.entity_id
_entity_poly.type
_entity_poly.pdbx_seq_one_letter_code
_entity_poly.pdbx_strand_id
1 'polypeptide(L)'
;MLIKILCTVIPMVFVALHLLLTIDGTIIDDCKVDGDKNLTEKRYIQLQSIELEYLRAKSEAQKLIDENREKDVQDEKLINRYEDLLRNYEQYDYMMKTDPEGCDGFIKELREYVEYFVEKVLKPRSIKEMFPN
;
A
#
# COMPACT_ATOMS: atom_id res chain seq x y z
N MET A 1 -19.44 15.09 -30.90
CA MET A 1 -18.94 15.32 -29.53
C MET A 1 -19.32 14.22 -28.52
N LEU A 2 -20.34 13.39 -28.77
CA LEU A 2 -20.75 12.30 -27.87
C LEU A 2 -19.76 11.12 -27.75
N ILE A 3 -18.97 10.83 -28.78
CA ILE A 3 -18.06 9.66 -28.81
C ILE A 3 -16.85 9.82 -27.88
N LYS A 4 -16.37 11.05 -27.66
CA LYS A 4 -15.20 11.31 -26.80
C LYS A 4 -15.47 11.10 -25.31
N ILE A 5 -16.72 11.21 -24.88
CA ILE A 5 -17.12 11.01 -23.47
C ILE A 5 -17.19 9.51 -23.15
N LEU A 6 -17.64 8.67 -24.10
CA LEU A 6 -17.69 7.22 -23.90
C LEU A 6 -16.30 6.62 -23.67
N CYS A 7 -15.28 7.07 -24.42
CA CYS A 7 -13.93 6.50 -24.34
C CYS A 7 -13.13 6.90 -23.08
N THR A 8 -13.53 7.93 -22.34
CA THR A 8 -12.84 8.35 -21.10
C THR A 8 -13.55 7.88 -19.84
N VAL A 9 -14.89 7.72 -19.90
CA VAL A 9 -15.67 7.28 -18.74
C VAL A 9 -15.56 5.78 -18.56
N ILE A 10 -15.54 4.99 -19.64
CA ILE A 10 -15.48 3.52 -19.56
C ILE A 10 -14.19 3.05 -18.84
N PRO A 11 -12.97 3.53 -19.15
CA PRO A 11 -11.77 3.11 -18.42
C PRO A 11 -11.78 3.55 -16.95
N MET A 12 -12.28 4.76 -16.64
CA MET A 12 -12.35 5.23 -15.25
C MET A 12 -13.35 4.44 -14.41
N VAL A 13 -14.52 4.10 -14.98
CA VAL A 13 -15.50 3.24 -14.31
C VAL A 13 -14.98 1.80 -14.19
N PHE A 14 -14.25 1.29 -15.19
CA PHE A 14 -13.66 -0.05 -15.13
C PHE A 14 -12.51 -0.12 -14.11
N VAL A 15 -11.69 0.92 -13.99
CA VAL A 15 -10.64 1.04 -12.97
C VAL A 15 -11.26 1.21 -11.58
N ALA A 16 -12.32 2.00 -11.42
CA ALA A 16 -13.03 2.12 -10.14
C ALA A 16 -13.74 0.81 -9.75
N LEU A 17 -14.33 0.10 -10.72
CA LEU A 17 -15.00 -1.18 -10.51
C LEU A 17 -13.99 -2.32 -10.28
N HIS A 18 -12.83 -2.30 -10.94
CA HIS A 18 -11.72 -3.20 -10.62
C HIS A 18 -11.15 -2.86 -9.24
N LEU A 19 -10.89 -1.60 -8.89
CA LEU A 19 -10.50 -1.23 -7.51
C LEU A 19 -11.53 -1.72 -6.48
N LEU A 20 -12.83 -1.64 -6.77
CA LEU A 20 -13.89 -2.18 -5.90
C LEU A 20 -13.96 -3.72 -5.85
N LEU A 21 -13.47 -4.43 -6.88
CA LEU A 21 -13.57 -5.91 -7.00
C LEU A 21 -12.23 -6.65 -6.81
N THR A 22 -11.08 -5.96 -6.92
CA THR A 22 -9.72 -6.50 -6.69
C THR A 22 -9.18 -6.11 -5.32
N ILE A 23 -9.80 -5.16 -4.62
CA ILE A 23 -9.74 -5.13 -3.15
C ILE A 23 -10.68 -6.25 -2.69
N ASP A 24 -10.20 -7.47 -2.86
CA ASP A 24 -10.75 -8.63 -2.21
C ASP A 24 -10.64 -8.33 -0.72
N GLY A 25 -11.77 -7.99 -0.10
CA GLY A 25 -11.92 -7.42 1.24
C GLY A 25 -11.51 -8.38 2.37
N THR A 26 -10.48 -9.19 2.14
CA THR A 26 -9.93 -10.15 3.09
C THR A 26 -9.50 -9.47 4.38
N ILE A 27 -8.95 -8.24 4.35
CA ILE A 27 -8.53 -7.54 5.60
C ILE A 27 -9.76 -7.04 6.41
N ILE A 28 -10.90 -6.81 5.78
CA ILE A 28 -11.94 -5.90 6.32
C ILE A 28 -13.19 -6.64 6.81
N ASP A 29 -13.36 -7.91 6.46
CA ASP A 29 -14.51 -8.67 6.97
C ASP A 29 -14.36 -9.00 8.47
N ASP A 30 -13.13 -9.12 8.95
CA ASP A 30 -12.84 -9.63 10.30
C ASP A 30 -12.56 -8.52 11.36
N CYS A 31 -12.26 -7.28 10.96
CA CYS A 31 -12.16 -6.13 11.88
C CYS A 31 -13.52 -5.54 12.31
N LYS A 32 -14.62 -6.26 12.06
CA LYS A 32 -15.98 -5.85 12.41
C LYS A 32 -16.20 -6.01 13.91
N VAL A 33 -16.49 -4.91 14.59
CA VAL A 33 -17.13 -4.95 15.90
C VAL A 33 -18.62 -4.83 15.65
N ASP A 34 -19.38 -5.90 15.93
CA ASP A 34 -20.82 -5.97 15.70
C ASP A 34 -21.55 -4.74 16.28
N GLY A 35 -22.03 -3.84 15.40
CA GLY A 35 -22.99 -2.79 15.77
C GLY A 35 -22.75 -1.37 15.23
N ASP A 36 -21.53 -0.98 14.83
CA ASP A 36 -21.24 0.40 14.37
C ASP A 36 -20.74 0.47 12.92
N LYS A 37 -21.67 0.81 12.01
CA LYS A 37 -21.41 0.96 10.57
C LYS A 37 -20.43 2.10 10.27
N ASN A 38 -20.45 3.19 11.04
CA ASN A 38 -19.59 4.35 10.79
C ASN A 38 -18.14 4.05 11.18
N LEU A 39 -17.93 3.32 12.28
CA LEU A 39 -16.61 2.89 12.69
C LEU A 39 -15.98 1.94 11.67
N THR A 40 -16.78 1.01 11.14
CA THR A 40 -16.36 0.05 10.11
C THR A 40 -15.96 0.75 8.81
N GLU A 41 -16.77 1.70 8.32
CA GLU A 41 -16.49 2.47 7.11
C GLU A 41 -15.22 3.34 7.26
N LYS A 42 -15.02 3.96 8.43
CA LYS A 42 -13.83 4.75 8.71
C LYS A 42 -12.55 3.90 8.66
N ARG A 43 -12.57 2.71 9.28
CA ARG A 43 -11.44 1.76 9.25
C ARG A 43 -11.15 1.30 7.82
N TYR A 44 -12.20 1.00 7.05
CA TYR A 44 -12.10 0.64 5.63
C TYR A 44 -11.36 1.71 4.82
N ILE A 45 -11.76 2.98 4.92
CA ILE A 45 -11.12 4.10 4.21
C ILE A 45 -9.64 4.24 4.61
N GLN A 46 -9.34 4.09 5.91
CA GLN A 46 -7.96 4.18 6.39
C GLN A 46 -7.09 3.05 5.82
N LEU A 47 -7.59 1.82 5.83
CA LEU A 47 -6.89 0.66 5.29
C LEU A 47 -6.66 0.78 3.78
N GLN A 48 -7.65 1.22 3.02
CA GLN A 48 -7.48 1.47 1.58
C GLN A 48 -6.39 2.51 1.31
N SER A 49 -6.37 3.60 2.09
CA SER A 49 -5.33 4.62 1.95
C SER A 49 -3.93 4.05 2.21
N ILE A 50 -3.80 3.20 3.23
CA ILE A 50 -2.53 2.56 3.59
C ILE A 50 -2.11 1.54 2.52
N GLU A 51 -3.06 0.74 2.02
CA GLU A 51 -2.82 -0.25 0.96
C GLU A 51 -2.33 0.42 -0.34
N LEU A 52 -2.98 1.51 -0.76
CA LEU A 52 -2.56 2.27 -1.93
C LEU A 52 -1.12 2.79 -1.79
N GLU A 53 -0.77 3.31 -0.62
CA GLU A 53 0.58 3.80 -0.35
C GLU A 53 1.60 2.67 -0.29
N TYR A 54 1.25 1.55 0.35
CA TYR A 54 2.06 0.33 0.38
C TYR A 54 2.35 -0.20 -1.03
N LEU A 55 1.32 -0.36 -1.87
CA LEU A 55 1.47 -0.87 -3.24
C LEU A 55 2.37 0.03 -4.09
N ARG A 56 2.22 1.35 -3.94
CA ARG A 56 3.10 2.33 -4.58
C ARG A 56 4.54 2.17 -4.09
N ALA A 57 4.75 2.13 -2.77
CA ALA A 57 6.08 2.01 -2.17
C ALA A 57 6.77 0.70 -2.56
N LYS A 58 6.03 -0.40 -2.57
CA LYS A 58 6.47 -1.72 -3.03
C LYS A 58 6.95 -1.66 -4.49
N SER A 59 6.13 -1.09 -5.38
CA SER A 59 6.48 -0.99 -6.80
C SER A 59 7.72 -0.11 -7.03
N GLU A 60 7.85 1.01 -6.30
CA GLU A 60 8.99 1.91 -6.42
C GLU A 60 10.27 1.27 -5.89
N ALA A 61 10.21 0.59 -4.74
CA ALA A 61 11.33 -0.16 -4.19
C ALA A 61 11.81 -1.27 -5.14
N GLN A 62 10.89 -2.06 -5.68
CA GLN A 62 11.21 -3.14 -6.61
C GLN A 62 11.92 -2.60 -7.86
N LYS A 63 11.41 -1.50 -8.42
CA LYS A 63 12.05 -0.83 -9.56
C LYS A 63 13.48 -0.41 -9.24
N LEU A 64 13.73 0.22 -8.09
CA LEU A 64 15.08 0.61 -7.67
C LEU A 64 16.01 -0.61 -7.50
N ILE A 65 15.50 -1.72 -6.95
CA ILE A 65 16.25 -2.97 -6.81
C ILE A 65 16.60 -3.53 -8.19
N ASP A 66 15.66 -3.56 -9.12
CA ASP A 66 15.86 -4.07 -10.47
C ASP A 66 16.88 -3.19 -11.24
N GLU A 67 16.76 -1.87 -11.14
CA GLU A 67 17.73 -0.95 -11.75
C GLU A 67 19.14 -1.09 -11.17
N ASN A 68 19.26 -1.28 -9.86
CA ASN A 68 20.55 -1.55 -9.22
C ASN A 68 21.13 -2.89 -9.71
N ARG A 69 20.28 -3.91 -9.84
CA ARG A 69 20.68 -5.22 -10.37
C ARG A 69 21.17 -5.15 -11.82
N GLU A 70 20.51 -4.35 -12.68
CA GLU A 70 20.97 -4.10 -14.05
C GLU A 70 22.33 -3.40 -14.10
N LYS A 71 22.65 -2.60 -13.07
CA LYS A 71 23.92 -1.88 -12.91
C LYS A 71 24.98 -2.68 -12.13
N ASP A 72 24.72 -3.94 -11.80
CA ASP A 72 25.56 -4.80 -10.95
C ASP A 72 25.87 -4.18 -9.55
N VAL A 73 24.93 -3.40 -9.04
CA VAL A 73 24.97 -2.80 -7.70
C VAL A 73 24.06 -3.60 -6.77
N GLN A 74 24.60 -4.05 -5.64
CA GLN A 74 23.80 -4.68 -4.57
C GLN A 74 23.56 -3.69 -3.43
N ASP A 75 22.36 -3.10 -3.36
CA ASP A 75 21.89 -2.32 -2.19
C ASP A 75 21.17 -3.26 -1.21
N GLU A 76 21.93 -4.08 -0.48
CA GLU A 76 21.39 -5.02 0.53
C GLU A 76 20.50 -4.32 1.56
N LYS A 77 20.79 -3.04 1.87
CA LYS A 77 19.98 -2.27 2.80
C LYS A 77 18.59 -1.99 2.24
N LEU A 78 18.47 -1.66 0.95
CA LEU A 78 17.17 -1.50 0.30
C LEU A 78 16.42 -2.83 0.23
N ILE A 79 17.11 -3.90 -0.15
CA ILE A 79 16.53 -5.25 -0.27
C ILE A 79 15.96 -5.70 1.09
N ASN A 80 16.75 -5.63 2.16
CA ASN A 80 16.31 -6.04 3.50
C ASN A 80 15.11 -5.21 3.97
N ARG A 81 15.11 -3.89 3.71
CA ARG A 81 13.97 -3.04 4.07
C ARG A 81 12.72 -3.33 3.25
N TYR A 82 12.90 -3.69 1.99
CA TYR A 82 11.80 -4.11 1.12
C TYR A 82 11.18 -5.42 1.61
N GLU A 83 12.01 -6.40 1.98
CA GLU A 83 11.53 -7.65 2.59
C GLU A 83 10.84 -7.42 3.93
N ASP A 84 11.36 -6.52 4.77
CA ASP A 84 10.70 -6.12 6.01
C ASP A 84 9.31 -5.51 5.72
N LEU A 85 9.18 -4.67 4.68
CA LEU A 85 7.90 -4.06 4.29
C LEU A 85 6.86 -5.11 3.91
N LEU A 86 7.22 -6.08 3.07
CA LEU A 86 6.32 -7.15 2.65
C LEU A 86 5.84 -7.96 3.87
N ARG A 87 6.79 -8.34 4.73
CA ARG A 87 6.50 -9.17 5.91
C ARG A 87 5.62 -8.46 6.93
N ASN A 88 5.91 -7.20 7.24
CA ASN A 88 5.12 -6.43 8.21
C ASN A 88 3.70 -6.20 7.68
N TYR A 89 3.55 -5.89 6.39
CA TYR A 89 2.23 -5.73 5.79
C TYR A 89 1.38 -7.01 5.95
N GLU A 90 1.94 -8.18 5.59
CA GLU A 90 1.26 -9.48 5.77
C GLU A 90 0.97 -9.80 7.25
N GLN A 91 1.89 -9.46 8.16
CA GLN A 91 1.70 -9.69 9.59
C GLN A 91 0.56 -8.85 10.15
N TYR A 92 0.49 -7.55 9.82
CA TYR A 92 -0.60 -6.69 10.31
C TYR A 92 -1.94 -7.08 9.69
N ASP A 93 -1.97 -7.48 8.41
CA ASP A 93 -3.16 -8.08 7.79
C ASP A 93 -3.67 -9.29 8.59
N TYR A 94 -2.78 -10.22 8.96
CA TYR A 94 -3.13 -11.35 9.81
C TYR A 94 -3.64 -10.92 11.19
N MET A 95 -2.93 -10.00 11.86
CA MET A 95 -3.30 -9.53 13.20
C MET A 95 -4.68 -8.88 13.21
N MET A 96 -4.99 -8.05 12.21
CA MET A 96 -6.30 -7.43 12.03
C MET A 96 -7.42 -8.44 11.80
N LYS A 97 -7.13 -9.57 11.13
CA LYS A 97 -8.10 -10.67 10.96
C LYS A 97 -8.33 -11.48 12.24
N THR A 98 -7.30 -11.64 13.06
CA THR A 98 -7.37 -12.51 14.24
C THR A 98 -7.75 -11.81 15.55
N ASP A 99 -7.57 -10.49 15.62
CA ASP A 99 -7.87 -9.68 16.81
C ASP A 99 -8.60 -8.39 16.41
N PRO A 100 -9.95 -8.44 16.35
CA PRO A 100 -10.78 -7.29 15.99
C PRO A 100 -10.73 -6.15 17.03
N GLU A 101 -10.42 -6.46 18.29
CA GLU A 101 -10.34 -5.48 19.38
C GLU A 101 -9.07 -4.61 19.25
N GLY A 102 -7.97 -5.21 18.78
CA GLY A 102 -6.71 -4.53 18.49
C GLY A 102 -6.67 -3.77 17.16
N CYS A 103 -7.70 -3.89 16.32
CA CYS A 103 -7.65 -3.44 14.92
C CYS A 103 -7.28 -1.96 14.74
N ASP A 104 -7.79 -1.04 15.57
CA ASP A 104 -7.41 0.39 15.47
C ASP A 104 -5.92 0.63 15.76
N GLY A 105 -5.34 -0.14 16.68
CA GLY A 105 -3.91 -0.10 16.97
C GLY A 105 -3.09 -0.61 15.80
N PHE A 106 -3.48 -1.76 15.25
CA PHE A 106 -2.78 -2.37 14.11
C PHE A 106 -2.85 -1.52 12.84
N ILE A 107 -3.99 -0.87 12.56
CA ILE A 107 -4.13 0.08 11.44
C ILE A 107 -3.13 1.23 11.61
N LYS A 108 -2.99 1.76 12.84
CA LYS A 108 -2.07 2.85 13.13
C LYS A 108 -0.61 2.41 12.97
N GLU A 109 -0.25 1.26 13.53
CA GLU A 109 1.12 0.72 13.44
C GLU A 109 1.51 0.41 11.99
N LEU A 110 0.60 -0.20 11.21
CA LEU A 110 0.81 -0.45 9.79
C LEU A 110 1.01 0.85 9.00
N ARG A 111 0.21 1.89 9.29
CA ARG A 111 0.38 3.21 8.68
C ARG A 111 1.76 3.78 8.97
N GLU A 112 2.15 3.84 10.24
CA GLU A 112 3.45 4.39 10.66
C GLU A 112 4.61 3.63 10.01
N TYR A 113 4.46 2.32 9.86
CA TYR A 113 5.44 1.48 9.19
C TYR A 113 5.59 1.82 7.70
N VAL A 114 4.47 1.92 6.96
CA VAL A 114 4.47 2.28 5.53
C VAL A 114 5.01 3.69 5.33
N GLU A 115 4.56 4.66 6.12
CA GLU A 115 5.05 6.05 6.09
C GLU A 115 6.56 6.11 6.36
N TYR A 116 7.08 5.36 7.34
CA TYR A 116 8.50 5.29 7.60
C TYR A 116 9.28 4.79 6.37
N PHE A 117 8.80 3.72 5.72
CA PHE A 117 9.45 3.18 4.54
C PHE A 117 9.50 4.21 3.40
N VAL A 118 8.39 4.89 3.12
CA VAL A 118 8.32 5.94 2.09
C VAL A 118 9.28 7.09 2.42
N GLU A 119 9.19 7.65 3.62
CA GLU A 119 9.91 8.87 3.98
C GLU A 119 11.40 8.64 4.22
N LYS A 120 11.79 7.49 4.77
CA LYS A 120 13.16 7.23 5.23
C LYS A 120 13.93 6.28 4.34
N VAL A 121 13.25 5.44 3.55
CA VAL A 121 13.91 4.48 2.66
C VAL A 121 13.85 4.96 1.21
N LEU A 122 12.67 5.29 0.70
CA LEU A 122 12.48 5.64 -0.72
C LEU A 122 12.87 7.08 -1.06
N LYS A 123 12.31 8.09 -0.37
CA LYS A 123 12.56 9.51 -0.69
C LYS A 123 14.05 9.89 -0.78
N PRO A 124 14.94 9.46 0.14
CA PRO A 124 16.35 9.79 0.02
C PRO A 124 17.03 9.21 -1.22
N ARG A 125 16.48 8.15 -1.81
CA ARG A 125 17.01 7.50 -3.02
C ARG A 125 16.48 8.17 -4.29
N SER A 126 15.20 8.52 -4.34
CA SER A 126 14.64 9.25 -5.48
C SER A 126 15.26 10.65 -5.65
N ILE A 127 15.63 11.33 -4.56
CA ILE A 127 16.36 12.61 -4.62
C ILE A 127 17.78 12.44 -5.20
N LYS A 128 18.47 11.34 -4.88
CA LYS A 128 19.82 11.05 -5.42
C LYS A 128 19.79 10.78 -6.94
N GLU A 129 18.70 10.21 -7.44
CA GLU A 129 18.52 10.02 -8.89
C GLU A 129 18.24 11.33 -9.63
N MET A 130 17.55 12.28 -8.99
CA MET A 130 17.29 13.59 -9.59
C MET A 130 18.51 14.52 -9.60
N PHE A 131 19.45 14.33 -8.67
CA PHE A 131 20.67 15.14 -8.56
C PHE A 131 21.92 14.27 -8.36
N PRO A 132 22.37 13.55 -9.40
CA PRO A 132 23.67 12.90 -9.36
C PRO A 132 24.76 13.98 -9.39
N ASN A 133 25.67 13.95 -8.40
CA ASN A 133 26.82 14.85 -8.33
C ASN A 133 27.69 14.79 -9.59
#